data_AF-A0A8T5U1B6-F1
#
_entry.id   AF-A0A8T5U1B6-F1
#
_cell.length_a   1.000
_cell.length_b   1.000
_cell.length_c   1.000
_cell.angle_alpha   90.00
_cell.angle_beta   90.00
_cell.angle_gamma   90.00
#
_symmetry.space_group_name_H-M   'P 1'
#
loop_
_entity.id
_entity.type
_entity.pdbx_description
1 polymer ?
#
loop_
_entity_poly.entity_id
_entity_poly.type
_entity_poly.pdbx_seq_one_letter_code
_entity_poly.pdbx_strand_id
1 'polypeptide(L)'
;MVDLDPDKLRDIPGWTNAPIHICMDADCRGLTFCCKPGHSLTFGYKCTRDDALKDIGLSPEDFMKIKEEFSKENDWDSDIVCFGSISYCCMRRGGCSRRDPALEMRYPGKTREEYMEIYFEKKKELAKKILEFVNANGGKEKVGPYLDLF
;
A
#
# COMPACT_ATOMS: atom_id res chain seq x y z
N MET A 1 9.19 -16.37 -13.39
CA MET A 1 8.12 -16.25 -12.38
C MET A 1 8.81 -15.93 -11.07
N VAL A 2 8.40 -14.88 -10.37
CA VAL A 2 8.99 -14.56 -9.06
C VAL A 2 8.53 -15.58 -8.03
N ASP A 3 9.46 -16.05 -7.20
CA ASP A 3 9.13 -16.94 -6.09
C ASP A 3 8.58 -16.11 -4.93
N LEU A 4 7.34 -16.36 -4.53
CA LEU A 4 6.68 -15.62 -3.46
C LEU A 4 6.61 -16.49 -2.22
N ASP A 5 7.12 -15.98 -1.10
CA ASP A 5 7.00 -16.65 0.20
C ASP A 5 5.51 -16.71 0.62
N PRO A 6 4.89 -17.91 0.69
CA PRO A 6 3.47 -18.05 1.04
C PRO A 6 3.13 -17.49 2.43
N ASP A 7 4.08 -17.47 3.37
CA ASP A 7 3.87 -16.94 4.72
C ASP A 7 3.78 -15.40 4.74
N LYS A 8 4.18 -14.75 3.64
CA LYS A 8 4.11 -13.30 3.43
C LYS A 8 2.92 -12.87 2.58
N LEU A 9 2.04 -13.81 2.23
CA LEU A 9 0.87 -13.55 1.42
C LEU A 9 -0.41 -13.67 2.24
N ARG A 10 -1.47 -13.04 1.73
CA ARG A 10 -2.83 -13.20 2.24
C ARG A 10 -3.84 -12.99 1.13
N ASP A 11 -4.89 -13.79 1.15
CA ASP A 11 -6.10 -13.50 0.39
C ASP A 11 -6.94 -12.48 1.16
N ILE A 12 -7.14 -11.32 0.53
CA ILE A 12 -7.99 -10.24 1.01
C ILE A 12 -9.04 -9.94 -0.07
N PRO A 13 -10.20 -9.35 0.30
CA PRO A 13 -11.22 -8.97 -0.68
C PRO A 13 -10.60 -8.20 -1.86
N GLY A 14 -10.93 -8.57 -3.10
CA GLY A 14 -10.39 -7.92 -4.31
C GLY A 14 -8.90 -8.18 -4.62
N TRP A 15 -8.16 -8.93 -3.79
CA TRP A 15 -6.73 -9.20 -4.05
C TRP A 15 -6.26 -10.56 -3.48
N THR A 16 -6.23 -11.57 -4.34
CA THR A 16 -5.60 -12.89 -4.07
C THR A 16 -4.07 -12.77 -4.03
N ASN A 17 -3.41 -13.49 -3.12
CA ASN A 17 -1.95 -13.44 -2.94
C ASN A 17 -1.42 -12.01 -2.72
N ALA A 18 -2.15 -11.21 -1.94
CA ALA A 18 -1.73 -9.87 -1.58
C ALA A 18 -0.54 -9.94 -0.62
N PRO A 19 0.50 -9.11 -0.82
CA PRO A 19 1.64 -9.02 0.09
C PRO A 19 1.19 -8.49 1.46
N ILE A 20 1.83 -8.96 2.54
CA ILE A 20 1.68 -8.32 3.85
C ILE A 20 2.53 -7.04 3.96
N HIS A 21 2.82 -6.59 5.18
CA HIS A 21 3.61 -5.39 5.42
C HIS A 21 5.09 -5.59 5.12
N ILE A 22 5.76 -4.58 4.55
CA ILE A 22 7.22 -4.55 4.35
C ILE A 22 7.99 -4.77 5.67
N CYS A 23 7.47 -4.25 6.79
CA CYS A 23 8.04 -4.46 8.14
C CYS A 23 8.04 -5.93 8.61
N MET A 24 7.46 -6.84 7.82
CA MET A 24 7.42 -8.29 8.04
C MET A 24 8.11 -9.04 6.89
N ASP A 25 8.99 -8.36 6.14
CA ASP A 25 9.76 -8.89 5.01
C ASP A 25 8.90 -9.35 3.83
N ALA A 26 7.78 -8.67 3.57
CA ALA A 26 7.00 -8.87 2.35
C ALA A 26 7.70 -8.27 1.13
N ASP A 27 7.29 -8.73 -0.06
CA ASP A 27 7.80 -8.18 -1.32
C ASP A 27 7.34 -6.74 -1.59
N CYS A 28 7.93 -6.11 -2.60
CA CYS A 28 7.79 -4.68 -2.90
C CYS A 28 6.35 -4.22 -3.21
N ARG A 29 5.44 -5.13 -3.60
CA ARG A 29 4.00 -4.80 -3.73
C ARG A 29 3.42 -4.30 -2.39
N GLY A 30 3.99 -4.73 -1.26
CA GLY A 30 3.58 -4.36 0.10
C GLY A 30 3.77 -2.87 0.45
N LEU A 31 4.54 -2.12 -0.35
CA LEU A 31 4.75 -0.67 -0.18
C LEU A 31 3.45 0.14 -0.20
N THR A 32 2.40 -0.37 -0.85
CA THR A 32 1.05 0.23 -0.83
C THR A 32 0.50 0.39 0.60
N PHE A 33 0.91 -0.47 1.53
CA PHE A 33 0.47 -0.45 2.94
C PHE A 33 1.42 0.31 3.88
N CYS A 34 2.53 0.86 3.37
CA CYS A 34 3.50 1.59 4.18
C CYS A 34 3.03 3.00 4.54
N CYS A 35 3.41 3.43 5.75
CA CYS A 35 3.17 4.78 6.27
C CYS A 35 4.03 5.84 5.58
N LYS A 36 3.71 7.12 5.81
CA LYS A 36 4.42 8.26 5.24
C LYS A 36 5.89 8.34 5.74
N PRO A 37 6.88 8.49 4.86
CA PRO A 37 8.27 8.75 5.23
C PRO A 37 8.47 9.96 6.15
N GLY A 38 9.50 9.91 6.99
CA GLY A 38 9.86 11.01 7.90
C GLY A 38 8.99 11.16 9.16
N HIS A 39 7.97 10.30 9.37
CA HIS A 39 7.12 10.35 10.56
C HIS A 39 7.48 9.25 11.57
N SER A 40 7.49 9.62 12.86
CA SER A 40 7.65 8.67 13.97
C SER A 40 6.44 7.74 14.06
N LEU A 41 6.71 6.43 14.14
CA LEU A 41 5.70 5.38 14.25
C LEU A 41 5.86 4.67 15.59
N THR A 42 4.74 4.25 16.19
CA THR A 42 4.72 3.48 17.45
C THR A 42 5.61 2.22 17.37
N PHE A 43 5.73 1.61 16.19
CA PHE A 43 6.60 0.46 15.92
C PHE A 43 7.69 0.77 14.90
N GLY A 44 8.17 2.02 14.88
CA GLY A 44 9.16 2.50 13.91
C GLY A 44 10.46 1.70 13.91
N TYR A 45 10.84 1.10 15.04
CA TYR A 45 12.05 0.27 15.15
C TYR A 45 12.00 -1.04 14.34
N LYS A 46 10.82 -1.47 13.89
CA LYS A 46 10.65 -2.63 12.97
C LYS A 46 10.45 -2.19 11.52
N CYS A 47 10.47 -0.89 11.24
CA CYS A 47 10.13 -0.37 9.93
C CYS A 47 11.31 -0.49 8.97
N THR A 48 11.18 -1.36 7.97
CA THR A 48 12.16 -1.58 6.88
C THR A 48 11.74 -0.88 5.58
N ARG A 49 10.78 0.06 5.64
CA ARG A 49 10.27 0.78 4.46
C ARG A 49 11.39 1.48 3.70
N ASP A 50 12.24 2.25 4.39
CA ASP A 50 13.22 3.10 3.72
C ASP A 50 14.33 2.26 3.06
N ASP A 51 14.66 1.12 3.66
CA ASP A 51 15.54 0.11 3.04
C ASP A 51 14.87 -0.49 1.80
N ALA A 52 13.61 -0.91 1.87
CA ALA A 52 12.88 -1.46 0.73
C ALA A 52 12.73 -0.45 -0.42
N LEU A 53 12.52 0.84 -0.12
CA LEU A 53 12.49 1.93 -1.09
C LEU A 53 13.85 2.07 -1.78
N LYS A 54 14.94 2.12 -1.00
CA LYS A 54 16.31 2.17 -1.51
C LYS A 54 16.63 0.95 -2.38
N ASP A 55 16.22 -0.23 -1.94
CA ASP A 55 16.45 -1.49 -2.63
C ASP A 55 15.83 -1.49 -4.01
N ILE A 56 14.63 -0.94 -4.19
CA ILE A 56 14.00 -0.84 -5.52
C ILE A 56 14.39 0.44 -6.30
N GLY A 57 15.18 1.34 -5.70
CA GLY A 57 15.60 2.60 -6.31
C GLY A 57 14.51 3.68 -6.32
N LEU A 58 13.55 3.63 -5.39
CA LEU A 58 12.51 4.65 -5.24
C LEU A 58 12.88 5.63 -4.13
N SER A 59 12.86 6.94 -4.42
CA SER A 59 13.10 7.95 -3.39
C SER A 59 11.89 8.07 -2.44
N PRO A 60 12.09 8.42 -1.16
CA PRO A 60 10.97 8.71 -0.26
C PRO A 60 10.06 9.84 -0.76
N GLU A 61 10.61 10.82 -1.46
CA GLU A 61 9.87 11.95 -2.05
C GLU A 61 8.96 11.50 -3.17
N ASP A 62 9.46 10.69 -4.11
CA ASP A 62 8.65 10.12 -5.19
C ASP A 62 7.59 9.15 -4.64
N PHE A 63 7.95 8.34 -3.64
CA PHE A 63 6.99 7.47 -2.97
C PHE A 63 5.84 8.27 -2.34
N MET A 64 6.13 9.37 -1.65
CA MET A 64 5.09 10.26 -1.15
C MET A 64 4.28 10.85 -2.29
N LYS A 65 4.93 11.41 -3.32
CA LYS A 65 4.27 12.02 -4.47
C LYS A 65 3.26 11.07 -5.12
N ILE A 66 3.65 9.83 -5.41
CA ILE A 66 2.78 8.80 -5.99
C ILE A 66 1.54 8.56 -5.11
N LYS A 67 1.73 8.48 -3.78
CA LYS A 67 0.63 8.21 -2.84
C LYS A 67 -0.31 9.40 -2.66
N GLU A 68 0.22 10.61 -2.60
CA GLU A 68 -0.59 11.84 -2.53
C GLU A 68 -1.35 12.08 -3.84
N GLU A 69 -0.74 11.84 -5.00
CA GLU A 69 -1.42 11.93 -6.31
C GLU A 69 -2.51 10.88 -6.44
N PHE A 70 -2.22 9.62 -6.10
CA PHE A 70 -3.22 8.55 -6.07
C PHE A 70 -4.36 8.87 -5.11
N SER A 71 -4.05 9.51 -3.98
CA SER A 71 -5.05 9.97 -3.04
C SER A 71 -6.03 10.93 -3.71
N LYS A 72 -5.51 12.01 -4.30
CA LYS A 72 -6.32 13.03 -4.98
C LYS A 72 -7.14 12.46 -6.13
N GLU A 73 -6.55 11.60 -6.96
CA GLU A 73 -7.22 10.94 -8.09
C GLU A 73 -8.42 10.08 -7.67
N ASN A 74 -8.34 9.47 -6.49
CA ASN A 74 -9.39 8.60 -5.94
C ASN A 74 -10.17 9.27 -4.80
N ASP A 75 -10.05 10.60 -4.69
CA ASP A 75 -10.63 11.43 -3.63
C ASP A 75 -10.14 11.05 -2.21
N TRP A 76 -9.20 10.13 -2.00
CA TRP A 76 -8.83 9.44 -0.74
C TRP A 76 -8.24 10.30 0.40
N ASP A 77 -8.30 11.62 0.30
CA ASP A 77 -7.93 12.54 1.38
C ASP A 77 -8.97 12.50 2.52
N SER A 78 -8.49 12.54 3.76
CA SER A 78 -9.35 12.48 4.95
C SER A 78 -8.62 12.94 6.22
N ASP A 79 -9.23 13.86 6.97
CA ASP A 79 -8.64 14.42 8.19
C ASP A 79 -8.60 13.43 9.37
N ILE A 80 -9.39 12.36 9.32
CA ILE A 80 -9.49 11.41 10.43
C ILE A 80 -8.50 10.25 10.32
N VAL A 81 -7.89 10.04 9.14
CA VAL A 81 -6.93 8.94 8.91
C VAL A 81 -5.49 9.36 9.17
N CYS A 82 -4.60 8.37 9.25
CA CYS A 82 -3.17 8.65 9.42
C CYS A 82 -2.64 9.42 8.20
N PHE A 83 -1.86 10.48 8.47
CA PHE A 83 -1.19 11.28 7.44
C PHE A 83 -2.13 11.95 6.43
N GLY A 84 -3.42 12.11 6.76
CA GLY A 84 -4.37 12.85 5.93
C GLY A 84 -4.87 12.11 4.69
N SER A 85 -4.47 10.85 4.47
CA SER A 85 -4.85 10.10 3.26
C SER A 85 -4.98 8.59 3.50
N ILE A 86 -6.04 8.00 2.92
CA ILE A 86 -6.30 6.55 2.93
C ILE A 86 -5.20 5.78 2.18
N SER A 87 -4.47 6.45 1.27
CA SER A 87 -3.30 5.89 0.58
C SER A 87 -2.23 5.38 1.56
N TYR A 88 -2.13 5.94 2.77
CA TYR A 88 -1.19 5.50 3.81
C TYR A 88 -1.79 4.52 4.83
N CYS A 89 -3.08 4.19 4.75
CA CYS A 89 -3.69 3.19 5.63
C CYS A 89 -3.14 1.78 5.34
N CYS A 90 -2.96 0.98 6.39
CA CYS A 90 -2.43 -0.38 6.32
C CYS A 90 -3.53 -1.47 6.34
N MET A 91 -3.16 -2.73 6.09
CA MET A 91 -4.04 -3.92 6.07
C MET A 91 -4.25 -4.62 7.44
N ARG A 92 -4.52 -3.88 8.51
CA ARG A 92 -4.70 -4.44 9.86
C ARG A 92 -5.84 -5.48 9.92
N ARG A 93 -5.56 -6.71 10.41
CA ARG A 93 -6.53 -7.84 10.49
C ARG A 93 -7.81 -7.48 11.26
N GLY A 94 -7.69 -6.78 12.39
CA GLY A 94 -8.82 -6.43 13.26
C GLY A 94 -9.59 -5.16 12.87
N GLY A 95 -9.34 -4.59 11.68
CA GLY A 95 -9.87 -3.27 11.33
C GLY A 95 -9.06 -2.13 11.94
N CYS A 96 -9.41 -0.89 11.59
CA CYS A 96 -8.76 0.31 12.12
C CYS A 96 -9.81 1.36 12.47
N SER A 97 -9.73 1.90 13.69
CA SER A 97 -10.66 2.90 14.23
C SER A 97 -10.67 4.24 13.49
N ARG A 98 -9.76 4.43 12.52
CA ARG A 98 -9.69 5.62 11.66
C ARG A 98 -10.04 5.32 10.21
N ARG A 99 -9.44 4.25 9.64
CA ARG A 99 -9.66 3.84 8.25
C ARG A 99 -11.10 3.39 8.03
N ASP A 100 -11.62 2.51 8.89
CA ASP A 100 -12.93 1.88 8.66
C ASP A 100 -14.05 2.96 8.69
N PRO A 101 -14.08 3.91 9.67
CA PRO A 101 -15.02 5.03 9.61
C PRO A 101 -14.82 5.96 8.40
N ALA A 102 -13.57 6.22 7.98
CA ALA A 102 -13.31 7.07 6.81
C ALA A 102 -13.86 6.43 5.51
N LEU A 103 -13.71 5.11 5.36
CA LEU A 103 -14.27 4.36 4.24
C LEU A 103 -15.80 4.33 4.30
N GLU A 104 -16.39 4.12 5.47
CA GLU A 104 -17.84 4.13 5.65
C GLU A 104 -18.46 5.49 5.30
N MET A 105 -17.85 6.59 5.76
CA MET A 105 -18.26 7.95 5.38
C MET A 105 -18.09 8.20 3.88
N ARG A 106 -17.04 7.63 3.27
CA ARG A 106 -16.75 7.82 1.84
C ARG A 106 -17.72 7.08 0.94
N TYR A 107 -18.14 5.89 1.36
CA TYR A 107 -18.95 4.99 0.57
C TYR A 107 -20.32 4.76 1.23
N PRO A 108 -21.17 5.81 1.32
CA PRO A 108 -22.46 5.70 1.99
C PRO A 108 -23.34 4.64 1.32
N GLY A 109 -24.03 3.85 2.15
CA GLY A 109 -24.90 2.77 1.69
C GLY A 109 -24.18 1.48 1.32
N LYS A 110 -22.84 1.42 1.41
CA LYS A 110 -22.08 0.17 1.28
C LYS A 110 -21.91 -0.53 2.62
N THR A 111 -22.00 -1.85 2.59
CA THR A 111 -21.59 -2.72 3.69
C THR A 111 -20.08 -2.66 3.90
N ARG A 112 -19.64 -3.18 5.05
CA ARG A 112 -18.22 -3.26 5.39
C ARG A 112 -17.43 -4.09 4.39
N GLU A 113 -18.00 -5.21 3.98
CA GLU A 113 -17.41 -6.12 3.01
C GLU A 113 -17.16 -5.39 1.68
N GLU A 114 -18.16 -4.66 1.19
CA GLU A 114 -18.06 -3.92 -0.08
C GLU A 114 -17.04 -2.78 -0.03
N TYR A 115 -17.02 -1.94 1.01
CA TYR A 115 -16.04 -0.85 1.05
C TYR A 115 -14.61 -1.37 1.30
N MET A 116 -14.46 -2.52 1.96
CA MET A 116 -13.15 -3.16 2.17
C MET A 116 -12.63 -3.79 0.88
N GLU A 117 -13.51 -4.35 0.05
CA GLU A 117 -13.17 -4.80 -1.31
C GLU A 117 -12.65 -3.64 -2.15
N ILE A 118 -13.40 -2.53 -2.23
CA ILE A 118 -12.96 -1.31 -2.93
C ILE A 118 -11.61 -0.81 -2.40
N TYR A 119 -11.44 -0.78 -1.07
CA TYR A 119 -10.20 -0.35 -0.45
C TYR A 119 -9.01 -1.21 -0.89
N PHE A 120 -9.14 -2.54 -0.91
CA PHE A 120 -8.05 -3.43 -1.26
C PHE A 120 -7.79 -3.50 -2.77
N GLU A 121 -8.82 -3.40 -3.62
CA GLU A 121 -8.65 -3.22 -5.07
C GLU A 121 -7.85 -1.95 -5.36
N LYS A 122 -8.19 -0.83 -4.72
CA LYS A 122 -7.43 0.42 -4.86
C LYS A 122 -6.02 0.31 -4.29
N LYS A 123 -5.79 -0.49 -3.25
CA LYS A 123 -4.43 -0.79 -2.78
C LYS A 123 -3.63 -1.63 -3.78
N LYS A 124 -4.29 -2.54 -4.50
CA LYS A 124 -3.69 -3.29 -5.61
C LYS A 124 -3.32 -2.35 -6.75
N GLU A 125 -4.21 -1.44 -7.14
CA GLU A 125 -3.93 -0.41 -8.15
C GLU A 125 -2.74 0.48 -7.72
N LEU A 126 -2.71 0.95 -6.47
CA LEU A 126 -1.61 1.75 -5.95
C LEU A 126 -0.29 0.97 -5.92
N ALA A 127 -0.32 -0.32 -5.57
CA ALA A 127 0.88 -1.17 -5.64
C ALA A 127 1.41 -1.24 -7.08
N LYS A 128 0.53 -1.49 -8.06
CA LYS A 128 0.89 -1.49 -9.48
C LYS A 128 1.50 -0.15 -9.90
N LYS A 129 0.87 0.98 -9.55
CA LYS A 129 1.35 2.33 -9.88
C LYS A 129 2.74 2.63 -9.30
N ILE A 130 3.01 2.21 -8.08
CA ILE A 130 4.36 2.33 -7.46
C ILE A 130 5.39 1.54 -8.27
N LEU A 131 5.09 0.29 -8.63
CA LEU A 131 6.03 -0.55 -9.36
C LEU A 131 6.21 -0.10 -10.81
N GLU A 132 5.16 0.37 -11.49
CA GLU A 132 5.24 0.95 -12.84
C GLU A 132 6.13 2.19 -12.86
N PHE A 133 6.01 3.06 -11.85
CA PHE A 133 6.90 4.22 -11.71
C PHE A 133 8.36 3.78 -11.59
N VAL A 134 8.65 2.81 -10.73
CA VAL A 134 10.02 2.30 -10.56
C VAL A 134 10.54 1.65 -11.84
N ASN A 135 9.71 0.86 -12.52
CA ASN A 135 10.04 0.23 -13.79
C ASN A 135 10.39 1.25 -14.88
N ALA A 136 9.63 2.35 -14.97
CA ALA A 136 9.86 3.42 -15.93
C ALA A 136 11.12 4.25 -15.62
N ASN A 137 11.58 4.25 -14.36
CA ASN A 137 12.73 5.03 -13.89
C ASN A 137 13.98 4.16 -13.63
N GLY A 138 14.17 3.08 -14.40
CA GLY A 138 15.40 2.28 -14.39
C GLY A 138 15.43 1.11 -13.39
N GLY A 139 14.37 0.88 -12.63
CA GLY A 139 14.26 -0.23 -11.67
C GLY A 139 13.70 -1.53 -12.24
N LYS A 140 13.61 -1.69 -13.57
CA LYS A 140 12.93 -2.81 -14.25
C LYS A 140 13.33 -4.19 -13.74
N GLU A 141 14.61 -4.45 -13.55
CA GLU A 141 15.09 -5.77 -13.08
C GLU A 141 14.59 -6.11 -11.67
N LYS A 142 14.30 -5.10 -10.86
CA LYS A 142 13.90 -5.26 -9.46
C LYS A 142 12.39 -5.45 -9.29
N VAL A 143 11.60 -4.80 -10.15
CA VAL A 143 10.12 -4.78 -10.01
C VAL A 143 9.38 -5.50 -11.13
N GLY A 144 10.01 -5.73 -12.28
CA GLY A 144 9.42 -6.39 -13.44
C GLY A 144 8.76 -7.74 -13.12
N PRO A 145 9.46 -8.67 -12.42
CA PRO A 145 8.87 -9.94 -12.05
C PRO A 145 7.62 -9.84 -11.17
N TYR A 146 7.46 -8.75 -10.40
CA TYR A 146 6.28 -8.48 -9.58
C TYR A 146 5.16 -7.78 -10.35
N LEU A 147 5.48 -7.02 -11.39
CA LEU A 147 4.50 -6.42 -12.30
C LEU A 147 3.75 -7.48 -13.11
N ASP A 148 4.42 -8.58 -13.46
CA ASP A 148 3.82 -9.72 -14.16
C ASP A 148 2.71 -10.45 -13.33
N LEU A 149 2.55 -10.09 -12.05
CA LEU A 149 1.54 -10.63 -11.15
C LEU A 149 0.20 -9.87 -11.17
N PHE A 150 0.10 -8.77 -11.92
CA PHE A 150 -1.09 -7.92 -11.98
C PHE A 150 -1.88 -8.12 -13.27
#